data_AF-A0AAU6KQZ6-F1
#
_entry.id   AF-A0AAU6KQZ6-F1
#
_cell.length_a   1.000
_cell.length_b   1.000
_cell.length_c   1.000
_cell.angle_alpha   90.00
_cell.angle_beta   90.00
_cell.angle_gamma   90.00
#
_symmetry.space_group_name_H-M   'P 1'
#
loop_
_entity.id
_entity.type
_entity.pdbx_description
1 polymer ?
#
loop_
_entity_poly.entity_id
_entity_poly.type
_entity_poly.pdbx_seq_one_letter_code
_entity_poly.pdbx_strand_id
1 'polypeptide(L)'
;MKTSWRSASLVATAAAVLALTTACGQESGTQSTGSQNVGAAAAANGYGQATSSSTTSPNGYGADQQSAAPKAESAGQLAVAESTTLGKVLTDSAGFTLYRFEKDTAEPPKSNCDGDCATAWPPVPADGAVAATGVDKALLGEVTRSDGTKQLTIGGWPMYRYAKDTKAGDTNGQGVGGTWYASAPDGKKATLASLPGLSTRNDPKLGEIVVDKNGRTVYRFLKDQAWPVPKSACTGACLEKWPVVAPVSANDTKGVQKKGLMGFTRPDGAKQMTVNCWPIYTFSGDKAAGDTNGQGVGGTWYAVAPDGKPVGAPK
;
A
#
# COMPACT_ATOMS: atom_id res chain seq x y z
N MET A 1 7.14 58.81 -37.36
CA MET A 1 5.81 59.43 -37.15
C MET A 1 4.74 58.46 -37.60
N LYS A 2 3.67 58.37 -36.81
CA LYS A 2 2.57 57.40 -36.93
C LYS A 2 1.68 57.74 -38.13
N THR A 3 1.28 56.75 -38.92
CA THR A 3 0.11 56.86 -39.81
C THR A 3 -0.98 55.91 -39.33
N SER A 4 -1.94 56.51 -38.65
CA SER A 4 -3.31 56.00 -38.43
C SER A 4 -4.09 56.19 -39.75
N TRP A 5 -5.04 55.32 -40.10
CA TRP A 5 -6.48 55.55 -39.83
C TRP A 5 -7.42 54.61 -40.62
N ARG A 6 -8.45 54.13 -39.90
CA ARG A 6 -9.87 53.95 -40.27
C ARG A 6 -10.45 52.52 -40.30
N SER A 7 -11.50 52.44 -39.48
CA SER A 7 -12.45 51.39 -39.13
C SER A 7 -13.46 51.06 -40.23
N ALA A 8 -14.04 49.86 -40.17
CA ALA A 8 -15.46 49.60 -39.80
C ALA A 8 -16.19 48.52 -40.64
N SER A 9 -16.80 47.59 -39.90
CA SER A 9 -18.17 47.04 -40.08
C SER A 9 -18.49 45.83 -40.99
N LEU A 10 -18.97 44.79 -40.29
CA LEU A 10 -20.22 44.00 -40.48
C LEU A 10 -20.44 43.14 -41.73
N VAL A 11 -20.63 41.81 -41.52
CA VAL A 11 -21.85 41.08 -41.96
C VAL A 11 -22.16 39.95 -40.97
N ALA A 12 -23.40 39.92 -40.49
CA ALA A 12 -24.00 38.81 -39.76
C ALA A 12 -24.82 37.94 -40.73
N THR A 13 -24.80 36.62 -40.57
CA THR A 13 -25.83 35.73 -41.13
C THR A 13 -26.15 34.62 -40.15
N ALA A 14 -27.38 34.65 -39.64
CA ALA A 14 -28.04 33.55 -38.97
C ALA A 14 -28.71 32.64 -40.00
N ALA A 15 -28.71 31.33 -39.77
CA ALA A 15 -29.66 30.40 -40.37
C ALA A 15 -30.05 29.36 -39.33
N ALA A 16 -31.32 29.40 -38.92
CA ALA A 16 -31.98 28.42 -38.09
C ALA A 16 -32.64 27.36 -39.00
N VAL A 17 -32.66 26.09 -38.58
CA VAL A 17 -33.63 25.09 -39.05
C VAL A 17 -34.15 24.29 -37.85
N LEU A 18 -35.48 24.22 -37.78
CA LEU A 18 -36.33 23.68 -36.72
C LEU A 18 -36.72 22.20 -36.96
N ALA A 19 -36.92 21.47 -35.84
CA ALA A 19 -37.95 20.46 -35.52
C ALA A 19 -38.03 19.14 -36.35
N LEU A 20 -38.48 17.97 -35.86
CA LEU A 20 -39.59 17.65 -34.95
C LEU A 20 -39.36 16.40 -34.06
N THR A 21 -40.19 16.38 -33.02
CA THR A 21 -40.51 15.43 -31.94
C THR A 21 -40.94 14.02 -32.34
N THR A 22 -40.68 13.04 -31.46
CA THR A 22 -41.66 12.00 -31.09
C THR A 22 -41.57 11.70 -29.59
N ALA A 23 -42.73 11.75 -28.96
CA ALA A 23 -43.02 11.47 -27.55
C ALA A 23 -43.78 10.13 -27.43
N CYS A 24 -44.22 9.85 -26.19
CA CYS A 24 -44.93 8.67 -25.66
C CYS A 24 -43.95 7.67 -25.00
N GLY A 25 -44.14 7.23 -23.75
CA GLY A 25 -45.26 7.42 -22.84
C GLY A 25 -45.03 6.51 -21.62
N GLN A 26 -45.53 6.97 -20.48
CA GLN A 26 -45.51 6.36 -19.15
C GLN A 26 -46.78 5.53 -18.98
N GLU A 27 -46.74 4.36 -18.33
CA GLU A 27 -47.72 3.92 -17.31
C GLU A 27 -47.45 2.53 -16.72
N SER A 28 -47.95 2.39 -15.50
CA SER A 28 -47.80 1.34 -14.48
C SER A 28 -48.60 0.06 -14.77
N GLY A 29 -48.22 -1.09 -14.19
CA GLY A 29 -49.12 -2.25 -14.13
C GLY A 29 -48.53 -3.58 -13.65
N THR A 30 -49.12 -4.11 -12.59
CA THR A 30 -48.80 -5.23 -11.68
C THR A 30 -48.89 -6.68 -12.23
N GLN A 31 -48.15 -7.60 -11.56
CA GLN A 31 -48.42 -9.04 -11.27
C GLN A 31 -48.10 -10.21 -12.26
N SER A 32 -47.11 -11.01 -11.83
CA SER A 32 -47.10 -12.48 -11.55
C SER A 32 -47.31 -13.54 -12.66
N THR A 33 -46.31 -14.41 -12.88
CA THR A 33 -46.27 -15.86 -12.49
C THR A 33 -45.16 -16.65 -13.22
N GLY A 34 -44.50 -17.59 -12.52
CA GLY A 34 -43.71 -18.74 -13.06
C GLY A 34 -42.20 -18.52 -13.19
N SER A 35 -41.36 -18.83 -12.19
CA SER A 35 -40.64 -20.13 -11.98
C SER A 35 -39.70 -20.50 -13.16
N GLN A 36 -38.39 -20.74 -12.99
CA GLN A 36 -37.79 -21.78 -12.15
C GLN A 36 -36.38 -21.44 -11.62
N ASN A 37 -36.07 -22.01 -10.45
CA ASN A 37 -34.77 -22.01 -9.76
C ASN A 37 -33.95 -23.27 -10.12
N VAL A 38 -32.62 -23.13 -10.13
CA VAL A 38 -31.62 -24.21 -9.91
C VAL A 38 -30.48 -23.58 -9.10
N GLY A 39 -29.90 -24.13 -8.03
CA GLY A 39 -30.20 -25.27 -7.19
C GLY A 39 -29.29 -25.12 -5.96
N ALA A 40 -29.87 -25.13 -4.76
CA ALA A 40 -29.17 -25.23 -3.49
C ALA A 40 -29.36 -26.65 -2.94
N ALA A 41 -28.30 -27.22 -2.40
CA ALA A 41 -28.31 -28.46 -1.63
C ALA A 41 -27.28 -28.31 -0.50
N ALA A 42 -27.44 -28.81 0.71
CA ALA A 42 -28.60 -29.22 1.50
C ALA A 42 -28.10 -29.23 2.96
N ALA A 43 -28.92 -28.76 3.91
CA ALA A 43 -28.69 -28.96 5.34
C ALA A 43 -29.39 -30.24 5.78
N ALA A 44 -28.74 -31.05 6.62
CA ALA A 44 -29.35 -32.16 7.31
C ALA A 44 -29.44 -31.85 8.81
N ASN A 45 -30.67 -31.70 9.31
CA ASN A 45 -31.01 -31.74 10.72
C ASN A 45 -31.07 -33.21 11.19
N GLY A 46 -30.67 -33.46 12.43
CA GLY A 46 -30.96 -34.70 13.16
C GLY A 46 -31.21 -34.37 14.64
N TYR A 47 -32.48 -34.47 15.03
CA TYR A 47 -33.03 -34.14 16.34
C TYR A 47 -32.79 -35.26 17.37
N GLY A 48 -32.69 -34.89 18.64
CA GLY A 48 -32.78 -35.82 19.78
C GLY A 48 -32.77 -35.08 21.11
N GLN A 49 -33.95 -34.82 21.68
CA GLN A 49 -34.16 -34.28 23.02
C GLN A 49 -34.69 -35.40 23.96
N ALA A 50 -34.42 -35.22 25.26
CA ALA A 50 -34.83 -36.00 26.44
C ALA A 50 -33.98 -37.26 26.69
N THR A 51 -33.48 -37.54 27.91
CA THR A 51 -34.16 -37.49 29.22
C THR A 51 -33.19 -37.26 30.38
N SER A 52 -33.67 -36.56 31.41
CA SER A 52 -33.10 -36.55 32.76
C SER A 52 -33.37 -37.88 33.48
N SER A 53 -32.34 -38.45 34.11
CA SER A 53 -32.49 -39.32 35.28
C SER A 53 -31.15 -39.46 36.00
N SER A 54 -31.15 -39.01 37.25
CA SER A 54 -30.19 -39.30 38.31
C SER A 54 -29.94 -40.80 38.48
N THR A 55 -28.75 -41.25 38.88
CA THR A 55 -28.38 -41.58 40.27
C THR A 55 -26.93 -42.11 40.33
N THR A 56 -26.23 -41.77 41.43
CA THR A 56 -25.16 -42.54 42.10
C THR A 56 -23.69 -42.34 41.66
N SER A 57 -23.00 -41.54 42.49
CA SER A 57 -21.55 -41.54 42.74
C SER A 57 -21.09 -42.89 43.35
N PRO A 58 -19.80 -43.31 43.30
CA PRO A 58 -18.83 -42.67 44.21
C PRO A 58 -17.38 -42.53 43.69
N ASN A 59 -16.76 -41.42 44.11
CA ASN A 59 -15.37 -41.25 44.54
C ASN A 59 -14.24 -41.85 43.68
N GLY A 60 -13.51 -40.95 43.01
CA GLY A 60 -12.14 -41.17 42.56
C GLY A 60 -11.36 -39.87 42.55
N TYR A 61 -10.61 -39.61 43.62
CA TYR A 61 -9.63 -38.52 43.70
C TYR A 61 -8.53 -38.76 42.65
N GLY A 62 -8.35 -37.84 41.72
CA GLY A 62 -7.33 -37.92 40.67
C GLY A 62 -6.96 -36.53 40.18
N ALA A 63 -5.72 -36.14 40.47
CA ALA A 63 -5.16 -34.80 40.41
C ALA A 63 -5.30 -34.06 39.07
N ASP A 64 -5.33 -32.73 39.22
CA ASP A 64 -5.20 -31.71 38.18
C ASP A 64 -4.07 -32.04 37.19
N GLN A 65 -4.45 -32.45 35.98
CA GLN A 65 -3.59 -32.28 34.82
C GLN A 65 -3.98 -30.96 34.17
N GLN A 66 -3.43 -29.88 34.72
CA GLN A 66 -3.39 -28.59 34.06
C GLN A 66 -2.65 -28.80 32.73
N SER A 67 -3.41 -28.97 31.63
CA SER A 67 -2.87 -28.93 30.28
C SER A 67 -2.23 -27.56 30.08
N ALA A 68 -0.90 -27.49 30.19
CA ALA A 68 -0.16 -26.26 29.92
C ALA A 68 -0.47 -25.83 28.47
N ALA A 69 -1.03 -24.64 28.32
CA ALA A 69 -1.20 -24.04 27.00
C ALA A 69 0.19 -23.99 26.31
N PRO A 70 0.27 -24.26 24.99
CA PRO A 70 1.52 -24.14 24.27
C PRO A 70 2.12 -22.76 24.49
N LYS A 71 3.37 -22.72 24.97
CA LYS A 71 4.09 -21.48 25.26
C LYS A 71 4.30 -20.72 23.95
N ALA A 72 3.80 -19.49 23.89
CA ALA A 72 4.02 -18.62 22.73
C ALA A 72 5.52 -18.46 22.46
N GLU A 73 5.93 -18.59 21.20
CA GLU A 73 7.33 -18.52 20.79
C GLU A 73 7.89 -17.11 20.98
N SER A 74 9.11 -17.00 21.49
CA SER A 74 9.82 -15.72 21.64
C SER A 74 10.03 -15.04 20.29
N ALA A 75 10.20 -13.72 20.29
CA ALA A 75 10.61 -12.95 19.10
C ALA A 75 12.07 -13.22 18.71
N GLY A 76 12.92 -13.64 19.65
CA GLY A 76 14.35 -13.80 19.43
C GLY A 76 15.05 -12.50 18.98
N GLN A 77 16.10 -12.64 18.17
CA GLN A 77 16.77 -11.53 17.54
C GLN A 77 15.87 -10.88 16.48
N LEU A 78 15.36 -9.69 16.77
CA LEU A 78 14.58 -8.91 15.81
C LEU A 78 15.45 -8.53 14.61
N ALA A 79 14.80 -8.32 13.47
CA ALA A 79 15.41 -7.86 12.24
C ALA A 79 14.55 -6.80 11.54
N VAL A 80 15.19 -5.96 10.73
CA VAL A 80 14.52 -5.02 9.82
C VAL A 80 14.59 -5.58 8.41
N ALA A 81 13.44 -5.88 7.82
CA ALA A 81 13.32 -6.31 6.43
C ALA A 81 12.80 -5.16 5.55
N GLU A 82 13.26 -5.09 4.31
CA GLU A 82 12.76 -4.14 3.31
C GLU A 82 11.59 -4.78 2.56
N SER A 83 10.40 -4.18 2.66
CA SER A 83 9.22 -4.50 1.87
C SER A 83 9.07 -3.50 0.72
N THR A 84 8.88 -4.01 -0.49
CA THR A 84 8.69 -3.18 -1.69
C THR A 84 7.41 -2.35 -1.65
N THR A 85 6.44 -2.74 -0.83
CA THR A 85 5.12 -2.10 -0.71
C THR A 85 4.96 -1.33 0.61
N LEU A 86 5.71 -1.68 1.65
CA LEU A 86 5.56 -1.10 3.00
C LEU A 86 6.80 -0.38 3.53
N GLY A 87 7.91 -0.38 2.79
CA GLY A 87 9.19 0.13 3.27
C GLY A 87 9.78 -0.80 4.34
N LYS A 88 10.39 -0.24 5.38
CA LYS A 88 10.98 -1.03 6.45
C LYS A 88 9.90 -1.64 7.34
N VAL A 89 9.96 -2.96 7.49
CA VAL A 89 9.12 -3.73 8.40
C VAL A 89 9.99 -4.41 9.46
N LEU A 90 9.47 -4.47 10.69
CA LEU A 90 10.09 -5.21 11.78
C LEU A 90 9.66 -6.69 11.71
N THR A 91 10.62 -7.58 11.91
CA THR A 91 10.42 -9.04 11.88
C THR A 91 11.04 -9.70 13.11
N ASP A 92 10.54 -10.88 13.47
CA ASP A 92 11.15 -11.74 14.47
C ASP A 92 12.31 -12.57 13.91
N SER A 93 12.94 -13.40 14.76
CA SER A 93 14.07 -14.24 14.36
C SER A 93 13.74 -15.32 13.32
N ALA A 94 12.45 -15.65 13.15
CA ALA A 94 11.97 -16.56 12.12
C ALA A 94 11.57 -15.83 10.82
N GLY A 95 11.67 -14.50 10.79
CA GLY A 95 11.36 -13.65 9.66
C GLY A 95 9.88 -13.33 9.49
N PHE A 96 9.04 -13.61 10.50
CA PHE A 96 7.63 -13.22 10.48
C PHE A 96 7.48 -11.72 10.75
N THR A 97 6.62 -11.05 9.98
CA THR A 97 6.31 -9.63 10.16
C THR A 97 5.61 -9.40 11.50
N LEU A 98 6.05 -8.38 12.22
CA LEU A 98 5.38 -7.91 13.43
C LEU A 98 4.38 -6.81 13.09
N TYR A 99 3.25 -6.80 13.80
CA TYR A 99 2.14 -5.90 13.56
C TYR A 99 1.79 -5.09 14.81
N ARG A 100 1.17 -3.94 14.59
CA ARG A 100 0.52 -3.12 15.63
C ARG A 100 -0.98 -3.03 15.38
N PHE A 101 -1.72 -2.81 16.46
CA PHE A 101 -3.17 -2.65 16.43
C PHE A 101 -3.56 -1.20 16.74
N GLU A 102 -4.41 -0.60 15.92
CA GLU A 102 -4.85 0.79 16.10
C GLU A 102 -5.76 1.03 17.29
N LYS A 103 -6.32 -0.03 17.86
CA LYS A 103 -7.09 0.11 19.10
C LYS A 103 -6.21 0.03 20.34
N ASP A 104 -4.91 -0.21 20.20
CA ASP A 104 -3.96 -0.16 21.31
C ASP A 104 -3.50 1.28 21.60
N THR A 105 -2.85 1.49 22.74
CA THR A 105 -2.21 2.77 23.08
C THR A 105 -0.72 2.56 23.30
N ALA A 106 0.09 3.54 22.88
CA ALA A 106 1.53 3.51 23.10
C ALA A 106 1.98 4.21 24.39
N GLU A 107 1.19 5.17 24.87
CA GLU A 107 1.53 5.95 26.07
C GLU A 107 0.26 6.24 26.90
N PRO A 108 0.06 5.55 28.04
CA PRO A 108 0.81 4.37 28.45
C PRO A 108 0.59 3.20 27.48
N PRO A 109 1.57 2.27 27.34
CA PRO A 109 1.39 1.05 26.57
C PRO A 109 0.18 0.25 27.08
N LYS A 110 -0.74 -0.11 26.19
CA LYS A 110 -1.89 -0.97 26.51
C LYS A 110 -2.32 -1.78 25.30
N SER A 111 -2.43 -3.09 25.48
CA SER A 111 -3.09 -3.99 24.53
C SER A 111 -4.60 -4.05 24.80
N ASN A 112 -5.40 -4.00 23.73
CA ASN A 112 -6.85 -4.21 23.73
C ASN A 112 -7.26 -5.41 22.87
N CYS A 113 -6.31 -6.28 22.49
CA CYS A 113 -6.56 -7.47 21.70
C CYS A 113 -6.44 -8.73 22.55
N ASP A 114 -7.55 -9.17 23.16
CA ASP A 114 -7.64 -10.35 24.03
C ASP A 114 -8.55 -11.45 23.43
N GLY A 115 -8.52 -12.66 24.00
CA GLY A 115 -9.40 -13.77 23.61
C GLY A 115 -9.26 -14.18 22.13
N ASP A 116 -10.37 -14.21 21.40
CA ASP A 116 -10.38 -14.55 19.96
C ASP A 116 -9.50 -13.61 19.12
N CYS A 117 -9.37 -12.35 19.54
CA CYS A 117 -8.46 -11.41 18.89
C CYS A 117 -7.02 -11.92 18.98
N ALA A 118 -6.58 -12.35 20.17
CA ALA A 118 -5.25 -12.90 20.41
C ALA A 118 -5.03 -14.26 19.72
N THR A 119 -6.09 -14.96 19.34
CA THR A 119 -5.98 -16.19 18.52
C THR A 119 -5.66 -15.85 17.07
N ALA A 120 -6.31 -14.83 16.51
CA ALA A 120 -6.02 -14.36 15.15
C ALA A 120 -4.72 -13.53 15.06
N TRP A 121 -4.39 -12.84 16.17
CA TRP A 121 -3.24 -11.96 16.31
C TRP A 121 -2.44 -12.34 17.56
N PRO A 122 -1.65 -13.44 17.50
CA PRO A 122 -0.87 -13.89 18.64
C PRO A 122 0.04 -12.77 19.19
N PRO A 123 -0.09 -12.41 20.48
CA PRO A 123 0.81 -11.45 21.12
C PRO A 123 2.25 -11.96 21.11
N VAL A 124 3.20 -11.08 20.79
CA VAL A 124 4.62 -11.42 20.83
C VAL A 124 5.12 -11.34 22.28
N PRO A 125 5.65 -12.41 22.88
CA PRO A 125 6.21 -12.36 24.22
C PRO A 125 7.37 -11.36 24.31
N ALA A 126 7.45 -10.60 25.42
CA ALA A 126 8.58 -9.70 25.67
C ALA A 126 9.89 -10.45 25.94
N ASP A 127 9.79 -11.64 26.53
CA ASP A 127 10.95 -12.45 26.90
C ASP A 127 11.75 -12.93 25.68
N GLY A 128 13.08 -12.81 25.78
CA GLY A 128 14.03 -13.21 24.74
C GLY A 128 14.07 -12.29 23.50
N ALA A 129 13.30 -11.20 23.46
CA ALA A 129 13.37 -10.23 22.37
C ALA A 129 14.67 -9.41 22.46
N VAL A 130 15.45 -9.41 21.38
CA VAL A 130 16.69 -8.63 21.27
C VAL A 130 16.54 -7.63 20.13
N ALA A 131 16.88 -6.36 20.38
CA ALA A 131 16.77 -5.30 19.38
C ALA A 131 17.55 -5.61 18.10
N ALA A 132 16.96 -5.30 16.95
CA ALA A 132 17.61 -5.41 15.66
C ALA A 132 18.72 -4.36 15.48
N THR A 133 19.69 -4.64 14.64
CA THR A 133 20.54 -3.59 14.08
C THR A 133 19.67 -2.56 13.34
N GLY A 134 19.74 -1.29 13.74
CA GLY A 134 18.90 -0.22 13.17
C GLY A 134 17.56 0.00 13.87
N VAL A 135 17.26 -0.77 14.93
CA VAL A 135 16.21 -0.44 15.91
C VAL A 135 16.90 0.19 17.11
N ASP A 136 16.40 1.34 17.56
CA ASP A 136 16.89 1.94 18.80
C ASP A 136 16.48 1.05 19.98
N LYS A 137 17.48 0.59 20.74
CA LYS A 137 17.26 -0.25 21.92
C LYS A 137 16.36 0.42 22.95
N ALA A 138 16.37 1.76 23.03
CA ALA A 138 15.51 2.52 23.94
C ALA A 138 14.02 2.42 23.59
N LEU A 139 13.67 1.98 22.39
CA LEU A 139 12.28 1.80 21.97
C LEU A 139 11.71 0.43 22.38
N LEU A 140 12.56 -0.55 22.69
CA LEU A 140 12.09 -1.84 23.18
C LEU A 140 11.55 -1.69 24.59
N GLY A 141 10.36 -2.22 24.82
CA GLY A 141 9.75 -2.27 26.13
C GLY A 141 8.83 -3.48 26.26
N GLU A 142 8.02 -3.43 27.29
CA GLU A 142 7.01 -4.45 27.56
C GLU A 142 5.72 -3.82 28.07
N VAL A 143 4.61 -4.52 27.88
CA VAL A 143 3.33 -4.23 28.51
C VAL A 143 2.82 -5.49 29.20
N THR A 144 2.35 -5.34 30.43
CA THR A 144 1.62 -6.42 31.12
C THR A 144 0.18 -6.42 30.61
N ARG A 145 -0.22 -7.53 30.01
CA ARG A 145 -1.58 -7.74 29.49
C ARG A 145 -2.57 -8.04 30.62
N SER A 146 -3.86 -8.03 30.28
CA SER A 146 -4.96 -8.31 31.23
C SER A 146 -4.90 -9.73 31.83
N ASP A 147 -4.35 -10.68 31.07
CA ASP A 147 -4.08 -12.06 31.50
C ASP A 147 -2.80 -12.24 32.33
N GLY A 148 -2.07 -11.15 32.60
CA GLY A 148 -0.82 -11.14 33.35
C GLY A 148 0.44 -11.48 32.54
N THR A 149 0.30 -11.84 31.26
CA THR A 149 1.46 -12.10 30.39
C THR A 149 2.14 -10.81 29.95
N LYS A 150 3.44 -10.89 29.64
CA LYS A 150 4.24 -9.75 29.17
C LYS A 150 4.39 -9.78 27.66
N GLN A 151 3.95 -8.73 26.99
CA GLN A 151 4.02 -8.56 25.55
C GLN A 151 5.08 -7.53 25.18
N LEU A 152 5.85 -7.82 24.13
CA LEU A 152 6.83 -6.92 23.55
C LEU A 152 6.16 -5.63 23.08
N THR A 153 6.77 -4.49 23.41
CA THR A 153 6.42 -3.21 22.81
C THR A 153 7.60 -2.61 22.05
N ILE A 154 7.31 -1.85 20.99
CA ILE A 154 8.29 -1.05 20.25
C ILE A 154 7.75 0.37 20.17
N GLY A 155 8.48 1.34 20.71
CA GLY A 155 8.01 2.72 20.83
C GLY A 155 6.68 2.81 21.59
N GLY A 156 6.48 1.92 22.57
CA GLY A 156 5.26 1.79 23.36
C GLY A 156 4.13 0.99 22.71
N TRP A 157 4.16 0.71 21.41
CA TRP A 157 3.10 -0.05 20.72
C TRP A 157 3.22 -1.55 20.99
N PRO A 158 2.15 -2.26 21.40
CA PRO A 158 2.16 -3.72 21.57
C PRO A 158 2.33 -4.46 20.23
N MET A 159 3.24 -5.43 20.19
CA MET A 159 3.59 -6.18 18.97
C MET A 159 2.87 -7.52 18.87
N TYR A 160 2.38 -7.85 17.68
CA TYR A 160 1.66 -9.09 17.39
C TYR A 160 2.24 -9.79 16.16
N ARG A 161 2.03 -11.10 16.08
CA ARG A 161 2.10 -11.88 14.83
C ARG A 161 0.71 -11.97 14.23
N TYR A 162 0.63 -12.43 12.98
CA TYR A 162 -0.65 -12.73 12.34
C TYR A 162 -0.78 -14.22 12.03
N ALA A 163 -1.87 -14.84 12.47
CA ALA A 163 -2.07 -16.29 12.35
C ALA A 163 -2.16 -16.80 10.89
N LYS A 164 -2.41 -15.91 9.92
CA LYS A 164 -2.43 -16.27 8.49
C LYS A 164 -1.12 -15.98 7.77
N ASP A 165 -0.11 -15.44 8.45
CA ASP A 165 1.24 -15.44 7.91
C ASP A 165 1.84 -16.83 8.14
N THR A 166 2.21 -17.50 7.05
CA THR A 166 2.63 -18.92 7.09
C THR A 166 4.10 -19.11 6.75
N LYS A 167 4.77 -18.05 6.29
CA LYS A 167 6.19 -18.02 5.97
C LYS A 167 6.80 -16.65 6.24
N ALA A 168 8.12 -16.62 6.38
CA ALA A 168 8.89 -15.40 6.50
C ALA A 168 8.61 -14.42 5.35
N GLY A 169 8.50 -13.13 5.69
CA GLY A 169 8.21 -12.05 4.73
C GLY A 169 6.74 -11.91 4.31
N ASP A 170 5.84 -12.80 4.78
CA ASP A 170 4.40 -12.57 4.62
C ASP A 170 3.99 -11.26 5.32
N THR A 171 3.11 -10.51 4.68
CA THR A 171 2.56 -9.24 5.19
C THR A 171 1.02 -9.25 5.14
N ASN A 172 0.40 -10.44 5.22
CA ASN A 172 -1.04 -10.61 4.96
C ASN A 172 -1.93 -9.93 6.01
N GLY A 173 -1.36 -9.60 7.18
CA GLY A 173 -2.04 -8.83 8.22
C GLY A 173 -2.17 -7.34 7.90
N GLN A 174 -1.45 -6.83 6.91
CA GLN A 174 -1.45 -5.42 6.58
C GLN A 174 -2.85 -4.96 6.15
N GLY A 175 -3.40 -3.97 6.86
CA GLY A 175 -4.68 -3.35 6.56
C GLY A 175 -5.91 -4.19 6.95
N VAL A 176 -5.74 -5.36 7.57
CA VAL A 176 -6.86 -6.20 7.98
C VAL A 176 -7.79 -5.40 8.92
N GLY A 177 -9.08 -5.35 8.57
CA GLY A 177 -10.08 -4.59 9.32
C GLY A 177 -9.78 -3.10 9.47
N GLY A 178 -8.92 -2.52 8.62
CA GLY A 178 -8.51 -1.11 8.67
C GLY A 178 -7.76 -0.70 9.94
N THR A 179 -7.44 -1.66 10.81
CA THR A 179 -6.94 -1.41 12.17
C THR A 179 -5.64 -2.14 12.47
N TRP A 180 -5.21 -3.05 11.60
CA TRP A 180 -3.95 -3.78 11.73
C TRP A 180 -2.94 -3.33 10.69
N TYR A 181 -1.70 -3.11 11.12
CA TYR A 181 -0.64 -2.61 10.25
C TYR A 181 0.69 -3.25 10.62
N ALA A 182 1.50 -3.61 9.63
CA ALA A 182 2.87 -4.01 9.84
C ALA A 182 3.61 -2.90 10.61
N SER A 183 4.49 -3.28 11.52
CA SER A 183 5.22 -2.37 12.37
C SER A 183 6.52 -1.95 11.69
N ALA A 184 6.80 -0.65 11.70
CA ALA A 184 8.10 -0.10 11.34
C ALA A 184 9.11 -0.31 12.50
N PRO A 185 10.42 -0.12 12.27
CA PRO A 185 11.44 -0.24 13.31
C PRO A 185 11.24 0.69 14.53
N ASP A 186 10.45 1.76 14.39
CA ASP A 186 10.12 2.70 15.46
C ASP A 186 8.76 2.42 16.14
N GLY A 187 8.12 1.29 15.82
CA GLY A 187 6.80 0.91 16.34
C GLY A 187 5.63 1.61 15.65
N LYS A 188 5.90 2.54 14.73
CA LYS A 188 4.84 3.16 13.93
C LYS A 188 4.33 2.20 12.85
N LYS A 189 3.30 2.61 12.11
CA LYS A 189 2.88 1.85 10.93
C LYS A 189 4.01 1.85 9.92
N ALA A 190 4.37 0.67 9.45
CA ALA A 190 5.17 0.52 8.25
C ALA A 190 4.42 1.19 7.10
N THR A 191 5.07 2.21 6.58
CA THR A 191 4.63 2.94 5.40
C THR A 191 5.90 3.21 4.61
N LEU A 192 5.74 3.55 3.34
CA LEU A 192 6.86 3.96 2.50
C LEU A 192 7.47 5.31 2.92
N ALA A 193 7.05 5.89 4.04
CA ALA A 193 7.74 7.03 4.65
C ALA A 193 9.10 6.56 5.19
N SER A 194 10.26 7.02 4.73
CA SER A 194 10.62 8.18 3.92
C SER A 194 11.59 7.76 2.81
N LEU A 195 11.07 7.27 1.68
CA LEU A 195 11.91 7.27 0.50
C LEU A 195 12.28 8.73 0.18
N PRO A 196 13.55 9.00 -0.15
CA PRO A 196 13.93 10.29 -0.70
C PRO A 196 13.01 10.67 -1.86
N GLY A 197 12.85 11.97 -2.13
CA GLY A 197 12.08 12.52 -3.23
C GLY A 197 12.17 11.71 -4.54
N LEU A 198 13.38 11.23 -4.86
CA LEU A 198 13.61 10.11 -5.80
C LEU A 198 14.61 9.11 -5.21
N SER A 199 14.34 7.82 -5.39
CA SER A 199 15.28 6.76 -5.01
C SER A 199 15.31 5.62 -6.02
N THR A 200 16.18 4.62 -5.82
CA THR A 200 16.23 3.41 -6.64
C THR A 200 15.72 2.19 -5.87
N ARG A 201 15.13 1.24 -6.60
CA ARG A 201 14.73 -0.08 -6.11
C ARG A 201 15.12 -1.13 -7.14
N ASN A 202 15.53 -2.31 -6.69
CA ASN A 202 15.73 -3.45 -7.58
C ASN A 202 14.38 -4.14 -7.87
N ASP A 203 13.91 -4.05 -9.10
CA ASP A 203 12.72 -4.74 -9.59
C ASP A 203 13.11 -6.15 -10.11
N PRO A 204 12.36 -7.22 -9.77
CA PRO A 204 12.71 -8.58 -10.19
C PRO A 204 12.78 -8.80 -11.71
N LYS A 205 12.07 -8.00 -12.50
CA LYS A 205 11.99 -8.13 -13.97
C LYS A 205 12.79 -7.07 -14.70
N LEU A 206 12.82 -5.85 -14.15
CA LEU A 206 13.41 -4.68 -14.80
C LEU A 206 14.81 -4.35 -14.24
N GLY A 207 15.24 -5.00 -13.17
CA GLY A 207 16.48 -4.65 -12.48
C GLY A 207 16.35 -3.33 -11.72
N GLU A 208 17.46 -2.60 -11.57
CA GLU A 208 17.44 -1.35 -10.81
C GLU A 208 16.69 -0.24 -11.55
N ILE A 209 15.63 0.28 -10.92
CA ILE A 209 14.75 1.33 -11.47
C ILE A 209 14.54 2.47 -10.46
N VAL A 210 14.20 3.66 -10.96
CA VAL A 210 13.90 4.84 -10.17
C VAL A 210 12.44 4.82 -9.68
N VAL A 211 12.22 5.25 -8.44
CA VAL A 211 10.92 5.38 -7.79
C VAL A 211 10.75 6.74 -7.13
N ASP A 212 9.50 7.22 -7.00
CA ASP A 212 9.16 8.44 -6.25
C ASP A 212 9.20 8.22 -4.73
N LYS A 213 8.99 9.30 -3.95
CA LYS A 213 8.89 9.25 -2.48
C LYS A 213 7.80 8.30 -1.93
N ASN A 214 6.85 7.88 -2.77
CA ASN A 214 5.79 6.94 -2.43
C ASN A 214 6.08 5.54 -3.00
N GLY A 215 7.30 5.26 -3.47
CA GLY A 215 7.69 3.97 -4.04
C GLY A 215 7.06 3.64 -5.39
N ARG A 216 6.40 4.59 -6.05
CA ARG A 216 5.84 4.39 -7.40
C ARG A 216 6.92 4.45 -8.44
N THR A 217 6.84 3.58 -9.43
CA THR A 217 7.80 3.52 -10.52
C THR A 217 7.80 4.83 -11.31
N VAL A 218 9.00 5.30 -11.64
CA VAL A 218 9.21 6.48 -12.47
C VAL A 218 9.49 6.05 -13.90
N TYR A 219 8.81 6.70 -14.84
CA TYR A 219 8.86 6.41 -16.27
C TYR A 219 9.36 7.61 -17.07
N ARG A 220 9.88 7.32 -18.27
CA ARG A 220 10.20 8.30 -19.31
C ARG A 220 9.44 8.01 -20.59
N PHE A 221 9.12 9.07 -21.33
CA PHE A 221 8.46 9.00 -22.62
C PHE A 221 9.49 9.10 -23.74
N LEU A 222 9.50 8.14 -24.67
CA LEU A 222 10.48 8.12 -25.77
C LEU A 222 10.30 9.29 -26.75
N LYS A 223 9.15 9.97 -26.77
CA LYS A 223 8.90 11.13 -27.64
C LYS A 223 9.34 12.46 -27.02
N ASP A 224 9.84 12.45 -25.79
CA ASP A 224 10.38 13.65 -25.16
C ASP A 224 11.75 14.01 -25.74
N GLN A 225 12.27 15.17 -25.36
CA GLN A 225 13.59 15.64 -25.74
C GLN A 225 14.36 16.03 -24.48
N ALA A 226 15.63 15.62 -24.38
CA ALA A 226 16.48 15.93 -23.23
C ALA A 226 17.38 17.16 -23.41
N TRP A 227 17.86 17.42 -24.62
CA TRP A 227 18.86 18.48 -24.91
C TRP A 227 18.53 19.19 -26.23
N PRO A 228 18.82 20.50 -26.42
CA PRO A 228 19.49 21.45 -25.51
C PRO A 228 18.64 21.95 -24.33
N VAL A 229 17.32 21.75 -24.39
CA VAL A 229 16.40 22.07 -23.30
C VAL A 229 15.45 20.88 -23.14
N PRO A 230 15.22 20.39 -21.92
CA PRO A 230 14.22 19.35 -21.68
C PRO A 230 12.84 19.80 -22.18
N LYS A 231 12.20 18.99 -23.02
CA LYS A 231 10.87 19.25 -23.54
C LYS A 231 10.02 17.98 -23.48
N SER A 232 8.86 18.13 -22.85
CA SER A 232 7.85 17.09 -22.79
C SER A 232 6.92 17.17 -24.00
N ALA A 233 6.75 16.05 -24.70
CA ALA A 233 5.70 15.83 -25.69
C ALA A 233 4.36 15.42 -25.04
N CYS A 234 4.36 14.98 -23.77
CA CYS A 234 3.15 14.67 -23.02
C CYS A 234 2.51 15.96 -22.44
N THR A 235 1.40 16.42 -23.03
CA THR A 235 0.67 17.61 -22.60
C THR A 235 -0.84 17.34 -22.54
N GLY A 236 -1.61 18.22 -21.90
CA GLY A 236 -3.07 18.10 -21.81
C GLY A 236 -3.51 16.76 -21.21
N ALA A 237 -4.46 16.08 -21.85
CA ALA A 237 -5.03 14.79 -21.39
C ALA A 237 -3.98 13.68 -21.18
N CYS A 238 -2.81 13.77 -21.84
CA CYS A 238 -1.71 12.83 -21.58
C CYS A 238 -1.31 12.84 -20.10
N LEU A 239 -1.34 14.00 -19.44
CA LEU A 239 -0.93 14.19 -18.05
C LEU A 239 -1.91 13.59 -17.03
N GLU A 240 -3.16 13.35 -17.42
CA GLU A 240 -4.12 12.63 -16.57
C GLU A 240 -3.70 11.16 -16.41
N LYS A 241 -3.09 10.60 -17.46
CA LYS A 241 -2.56 9.24 -17.45
C LYS A 241 -1.11 9.16 -16.97
N TRP A 242 -0.33 10.20 -17.27
CA TRP A 242 1.09 10.30 -16.95
C TRP A 242 1.38 11.58 -16.16
N PRO A 243 1.04 11.61 -14.87
CA PRO A 243 1.34 12.77 -14.04
C PRO A 243 2.85 13.03 -13.97
N VAL A 244 3.23 14.31 -14.07
CA VAL A 244 4.64 14.72 -13.94
C VAL A 244 5.18 14.40 -12.54
N VAL A 245 6.47 14.07 -12.46
CA VAL A 245 7.18 14.09 -11.18
C VAL A 245 7.62 15.53 -10.91
N ALA A 246 7.21 16.09 -9.76
CA ALA A 246 7.61 17.42 -9.35
C ALA A 246 9.13 17.49 -9.04
N PRO A 247 9.78 18.67 -9.17
CA PRO A 247 11.19 18.81 -8.82
C PRO A 247 11.48 18.38 -7.38
N VAL A 248 12.55 17.60 -7.21
CA VAL A 248 13.09 17.18 -5.92
C VAL A 248 14.50 17.73 -5.72
N SER A 249 14.89 17.99 -4.48
CA SER A 249 16.25 18.46 -4.18
C SER A 249 17.27 17.36 -4.46
N ALA A 250 18.45 17.70 -4.98
CA ALA A 250 19.50 16.71 -5.21
C ALA A 250 19.92 15.99 -3.90
N ASN A 251 19.82 16.65 -2.74
CA ASN A 251 20.12 16.03 -1.44
C ASN A 251 18.99 15.10 -0.96
N ASP A 252 17.80 15.26 -1.51
CA ASP A 252 16.63 14.42 -1.27
C ASP A 252 16.52 13.33 -2.36
N THR A 253 17.66 12.78 -2.80
CA THR A 253 17.68 11.63 -3.72
C THR A 253 18.76 10.62 -3.37
N LYS A 254 18.48 9.33 -3.57
CA LYS A 254 19.40 8.21 -3.28
C LYS A 254 19.51 7.26 -4.48
N GLY A 255 20.71 6.86 -4.86
CA GLY A 255 20.95 5.94 -5.99
C GLY A 255 20.78 6.56 -7.40
N VAL A 256 20.06 7.67 -7.54
CA VAL A 256 19.87 8.35 -8.84
C VAL A 256 21.10 9.16 -9.23
N GLN A 257 21.49 9.10 -10.51
CA GLN A 257 22.57 9.90 -11.07
C GLN A 257 22.28 11.39 -10.94
N LYS A 258 23.20 12.14 -10.33
CA LYS A 258 23.06 13.59 -10.11
C LYS A 258 23.33 14.41 -11.37
N LYS A 259 24.22 13.94 -12.25
CA LYS A 259 24.51 14.62 -13.52
C LYS A 259 23.25 14.61 -14.40
N GLY A 260 22.76 15.79 -14.73
CA GLY A 260 21.51 15.97 -15.49
C GLY A 260 20.24 15.78 -14.67
N LEU A 261 20.31 15.70 -13.34
CA LEU A 261 19.15 15.74 -12.46
C LEU A 261 18.76 17.20 -12.25
N MET A 262 17.65 17.64 -12.86
CA MET A 262 17.19 19.03 -12.73
C MET A 262 15.69 19.17 -12.90
N GLY A 263 15.12 20.17 -12.24
CA GLY A 263 13.76 20.63 -12.52
C GLY A 263 13.74 21.63 -13.68
N PHE A 264 12.68 21.63 -14.47
CA PHE A 264 12.40 22.65 -15.47
C PHE A 264 10.94 23.10 -15.41
N THR A 265 10.69 24.31 -15.90
CA THR A 265 9.33 24.85 -16.05
C THR A 265 8.85 24.56 -17.46
N ARG A 266 7.71 23.87 -17.56
CA ARG A 266 7.07 23.53 -18.83
C ARG A 266 6.35 24.74 -19.43
N PRO A 267 6.02 24.72 -20.73
CA PRO A 267 5.23 25.79 -21.36
C PRO A 267 3.83 26.00 -20.75
N ASP A 268 3.27 24.96 -20.14
CA ASP A 268 1.99 25.00 -19.41
C ASP A 268 2.13 25.55 -17.97
N GLY A 269 3.35 25.95 -17.57
CA GLY A 269 3.66 26.50 -16.24
C GLY A 269 3.93 25.44 -15.17
N ALA A 270 3.65 24.16 -15.42
CA ALA A 270 3.94 23.11 -14.46
C ALA A 270 5.46 22.88 -14.33
N LYS A 271 5.91 22.60 -13.11
CA LYS A 271 7.31 22.22 -12.85
C LYS A 271 7.46 20.72 -12.94
N GLN A 272 8.48 20.25 -13.65
CA GLN A 272 8.74 18.83 -13.84
C GLN A 272 10.21 18.51 -13.60
N MET A 273 10.46 17.33 -13.04
CA MET A 273 11.78 16.78 -12.80
C MET A 273 12.31 16.06 -14.03
N THR A 274 13.63 16.01 -14.16
CA THR A 274 14.35 15.21 -15.15
C THR A 274 15.36 14.29 -14.47
N VAL A 275 15.65 13.15 -15.09
CA VAL A 275 16.81 12.31 -14.77
C VAL A 275 17.68 12.22 -16.04
N ASN A 276 18.94 12.61 -15.94
CA ASN A 276 19.83 12.73 -17.09
C ASN A 276 19.22 13.59 -18.22
N CYS A 277 18.62 14.72 -17.84
CA CYS A 277 17.92 15.69 -18.68
C CYS A 277 16.62 15.19 -19.35
N TRP A 278 16.23 13.92 -19.18
CA TRP A 278 14.96 13.41 -19.70
C TRP A 278 13.81 13.70 -18.74
N PRO A 279 12.67 14.27 -19.20
CA PRO A 279 11.49 14.45 -18.36
C PRO A 279 10.95 13.13 -17.82
N ILE A 280 10.54 13.13 -16.55
CA ILE A 280 10.06 11.93 -15.87
C ILE A 280 8.64 12.08 -15.32
N TYR A 281 7.95 10.93 -15.22
CA TYR A 281 6.53 10.81 -14.91
C TYR A 281 6.25 9.65 -13.96
N THR A 282 5.09 9.69 -13.32
CA THR A 282 4.46 8.50 -12.72
C THR A 282 3.32 8.04 -13.63
N PHE A 283 2.78 6.85 -13.39
CA PHE A 283 1.66 6.31 -14.15
C PHE A 283 0.41 6.19 -13.29
N SER A 284 -0.72 6.72 -13.75
CA SER A 284 -1.97 6.69 -12.97
C SER A 284 -2.59 5.29 -12.86
N GLY A 285 -2.10 4.33 -13.65
CA GLY A 285 -2.43 2.91 -13.52
C GLY A 285 -1.65 2.18 -12.41
N ASP A 286 -0.58 2.76 -11.88
CA ASP A 286 0.13 2.24 -10.71
C ASP A 286 -0.64 2.65 -9.44
N LYS A 287 -1.21 1.67 -8.75
CA LYS A 287 -2.08 1.87 -7.57
C LYS A 287 -1.34 1.63 -6.27
N ALA A 288 -0.30 0.81 -6.29
CA ALA A 288 0.57 0.53 -5.17
C ALA A 288 2.04 0.79 -5.53
N ALA A 289 2.87 0.96 -4.51
CA ALA A 289 4.31 0.89 -4.72
C ALA A 289 4.73 -0.51 -5.16
N GLY A 290 5.77 -0.60 -5.97
CA GLY A 290 6.15 -1.85 -6.61
C GLY A 290 5.53 -2.03 -7.98
N ASP A 291 4.37 -1.39 -8.25
CA ASP A 291 3.71 -1.49 -9.55
C ASP A 291 4.61 -0.97 -10.67
N THR A 292 4.63 -1.71 -11.78
CA THR A 292 5.35 -1.39 -13.02
C THR A 292 4.41 -1.38 -14.22
N ASN A 293 3.11 -1.12 -14.03
CA ASN A 293 2.07 -1.29 -15.04
C ASN A 293 2.19 -0.29 -16.20
N GLY A 294 2.99 0.78 -16.03
CA GLY A 294 3.32 1.72 -17.10
C GLY A 294 4.39 1.20 -18.08
N GLN A 295 5.08 0.11 -17.74
CA GLN A 295 6.17 -0.41 -18.56
C GLN A 295 5.65 -0.88 -19.93
N GLY A 296 6.22 -0.32 -21.00
CA GLY A 296 5.91 -0.68 -22.38
C GLY A 296 4.57 -0.17 -22.89
N VAL A 297 3.83 0.64 -22.13
CA VAL A 297 2.53 1.18 -22.56
C VAL A 297 2.71 1.95 -23.87
N GLY A 298 1.92 1.58 -24.89
CA GLY A 298 1.97 2.18 -26.21
C GLY A 298 3.32 2.04 -26.95
N GLY A 299 4.23 1.18 -26.48
CA GLY A 299 5.57 1.01 -27.03
C GLY A 299 6.48 2.24 -26.84
N THR A 300 6.11 3.18 -25.97
CA THR A 300 6.81 4.47 -25.84
C THR A 300 7.09 4.89 -24.41
N TRP A 301 6.58 4.16 -23.42
CA TRP A 301 6.74 4.47 -22.00
C TRP A 301 7.54 3.39 -21.31
N TYR A 302 8.62 3.77 -20.63
CA TYR A 302 9.55 2.82 -20.04
C TYR A 302 10.03 3.30 -18.67
N ALA A 303 10.19 2.36 -17.74
CA ALA A 303 10.78 2.61 -16.43
C ALA A 303 12.20 3.17 -16.60
N VAL A 304 12.58 4.03 -15.66
CA VAL A 304 13.84 4.78 -15.72
C VAL A 304 14.90 4.05 -14.90
N ALA A 305 16.05 3.77 -15.51
CA ALA A 305 17.24 3.30 -14.81
C ALA A 305 17.93 4.45 -14.02
N PRO A 306 18.82 4.16 -13.06
CA PRO A 306 19.52 5.19 -12.27
C PRO A 306 20.29 6.23 -13.11
N ASP A 307 20.75 5.85 -14.31
CA ASP A 307 21.45 6.71 -15.28
C ASP A 307 20.51 7.47 -16.24
N GLY A 308 19.19 7.36 -16.06
CA GLY A 308 18.16 8.00 -16.87
C GLY A 308 17.79 7.26 -18.15
N LYS A 309 18.41 6.12 -18.46
CA LYS A 309 18.06 5.32 -19.64
C LYS A 309 16.71 4.61 -19.46
N PRO A 310 15.96 4.37 -20.55
CA PRO A 310 14.75 3.58 -20.48
C PRO A 310 15.13 2.10 -20.38
N VAL A 311 14.58 1.40 -19.38
CA VAL A 311 14.85 -0.03 -19.19
C VAL A 311 14.08 -0.85 -20.21
N GLY A 312 14.80 -1.66 -20.99
CA GLY A 312 14.19 -2.62 -21.93
C GLY A 312 13.52 -2.00 -23.16
N ALA A 313 13.79 -0.73 -23.47
CA ALA A 313 13.31 -0.13 -24.71
C ALA A 313 14.04 -0.71 -25.94
N PRO A 314 13.34 -0.95 -27.06
CA PRO A 314 13.97 -1.29 -28.33
C PRO A 314 14.99 -0.22 -28.74
N LYS A 315 16.09 -0.67 -29.36
CA LYS A 315 17.11 0.22 -29.92
C LYS A 315 16.65 0.84 -31.24
#